data_AF-A0A1F8XW47-F1
#
_entry.id   AF-A0A1F8XW47-F1
#
_cell.length_a   1.000
_cell.length_b   1.000
_cell.length_c   1.000
_cell.angle_alpha   90.00
_cell.angle_beta   90.00
_cell.angle_gamma   90.00
#
_symmetry.space_group_name_H-M   'P 1'
#
loop_
_entity.id
_entity.type
_entity.pdbx_description
1 polymer ?
#
loop_
_entity_poly.entity_id
_entity_poly.type
_entity_poly.pdbx_seq_one_letter_code
_entity_poly.pdbx_strand_id
1 'polypeptide(L)'
;MRMSMKKADECGVLSCQMIRKAVQKKQVFSKTLAIEDCQVQPASLDLRLGSKAYRLVSSFLPENRDVMDKLYTQDVYGSDLVMYETDISEGGILEKGHVYLIPLAEEVSLPPGIRGRANPKSTTGRLDIFARVLTDRSARFDDIAPGYKGRLYLEVMPRSFTIRIKEGLSLVQLRLISGECALADSKLKALHKDSKLLFNGDAHLTSDELKVSKGLFMSVDLSGDGPDGIIGYKSKRNSHVVDLTKRNHYNIPDFWEPLRRNSKGTLILEPEDFYILSSKERIRVPPRYAAEMIAYEAGSGELRTHYAGFFDPGFGFGAKGEVKGTKAVLEVRAHDVPFMIADGQTFCKLYFEKMLEVPEKVYGPRIGSSYQYQTITLSKQFKNL
;
A
#
# COMPACT_ATOMS: atom_id res chain seq x y z
N MET A 1 -22.47 36.80 -27.78
CA MET A 1 -21.06 36.50 -27.46
C MET A 1 -21.05 35.49 -26.30
N ARG A 2 -20.96 34.18 -26.59
CA ARG A 2 -20.94 33.12 -25.57
C ARG A 2 -19.54 33.06 -24.95
N MET A 3 -19.37 33.62 -23.76
CA MET A 3 -18.21 33.29 -22.93
C MET A 3 -18.42 31.88 -22.37
N SER A 4 -17.85 30.90 -23.05
CA SER A 4 -17.56 29.59 -22.47
C SER A 4 -16.54 29.80 -21.35
N MET A 5 -17.03 29.84 -20.10
CA MET A 5 -16.17 29.59 -18.95
C MET A 5 -15.63 28.16 -19.10
N LYS A 6 -14.37 28.03 -19.52
CA LYS A 6 -13.61 26.79 -19.32
C LYS A 6 -13.74 26.44 -17.84
N LYS A 7 -14.43 25.32 -17.51
CA LYS A 7 -14.27 24.68 -16.21
C LYS A 7 -12.76 24.58 -15.98
N ALA A 8 -12.27 25.14 -14.88
CA ALA A 8 -10.90 24.85 -14.46
C ALA A 8 -10.75 23.33 -14.47
N ASP A 9 -9.70 22.80 -15.10
CA ASP A 9 -9.42 21.37 -15.07
C ASP A 9 -9.32 20.94 -13.60
N GLU A 10 -10.39 20.33 -13.08
CA GLU A 10 -10.43 19.87 -11.71
C GLU A 10 -9.45 18.70 -11.59
N CYS A 11 -8.34 18.91 -10.90
CA CYS A 11 -7.38 17.86 -10.59
C CYS A 11 -7.67 17.24 -9.22
N GLY A 12 -7.47 15.93 -9.12
CA GLY A 12 -7.68 15.19 -7.89
C GLY A 12 -7.77 13.69 -8.05
N VAL A 13 -7.75 13.02 -6.91
CA VAL A 13 -8.04 11.59 -6.77
C VAL A 13 -9.55 11.35 -6.91
N LEU A 14 -9.93 10.30 -7.64
CA LEU A 14 -11.32 9.90 -7.81
C LEU A 14 -11.87 9.26 -6.53
N SER A 15 -13.05 9.72 -6.12
CA SER A 15 -13.80 9.17 -4.98
C SER A 15 -14.45 7.83 -5.31
N CYS A 16 -14.91 7.11 -4.28
CA CYS A 16 -15.61 5.82 -4.45
C CYS A 16 -16.80 5.90 -5.41
N GLN A 17 -17.62 6.95 -5.36
CA GLN A 17 -18.74 7.11 -6.29
C GLN A 17 -18.30 7.42 -7.73
N MET A 18 -17.15 8.09 -7.93
CA MET A 18 -16.56 8.27 -9.26
C MET A 18 -15.97 6.96 -9.79
N ILE A 19 -15.36 6.15 -8.93
CA ILE A 19 -14.86 4.81 -9.27
C ILE A 19 -16.04 3.93 -9.70
N ARG A 20 -17.17 3.95 -8.98
CA ARG A 20 -18.40 3.24 -9.40
C ARG A 20 -18.87 3.69 -10.79
N LYS A 21 -18.87 5.00 -11.06
CA LYS A 21 -19.20 5.55 -12.39
C LYS A 21 -18.22 5.08 -13.45
N ALA A 22 -16.92 5.00 -13.13
CA ALA A 22 -15.89 4.47 -14.04
C ALA A 22 -16.14 2.99 -14.36
N VAL A 23 -16.55 2.19 -13.36
CA VAL A 23 -16.96 0.79 -13.55
C VAL A 23 -18.20 0.68 -14.44
N GLN A 24 -19.25 1.47 -14.18
CA GLN A 24 -20.46 1.52 -15.00
C GLN A 24 -20.17 1.88 -16.47
N LYS A 25 -19.19 2.77 -16.70
CA LYS A 25 -18.73 3.19 -18.03
C LYS A 25 -17.73 2.22 -18.67
N LYS A 26 -17.43 1.08 -18.04
CA LYS A 26 -16.41 0.11 -18.48
C LYS A 26 -15.01 0.73 -18.67
N GLN A 27 -14.69 1.75 -17.88
CA GLN A 27 -13.32 2.31 -17.81
C GLN A 27 -12.43 1.47 -16.90
N VAL A 28 -13.02 0.80 -15.92
CA VAL A 28 -12.45 -0.32 -15.18
C VAL A 28 -13.48 -1.44 -15.22
N PHE A 29 -13.09 -2.63 -15.66
CA PHE A 29 -14.03 -3.72 -15.86
C PHE A 29 -13.32 -5.06 -15.70
N SER A 30 -14.07 -6.14 -15.52
CA SER A 30 -13.54 -7.49 -15.58
C SER A 30 -14.42 -8.33 -16.48
N LYS A 31 -13.80 -9.23 -17.25
CA LYS A 31 -14.50 -10.16 -18.16
C LYS A 31 -14.97 -11.42 -17.44
N THR A 32 -14.33 -11.78 -16.33
CA THR A 32 -14.54 -13.06 -15.65
C THR A 32 -15.38 -12.91 -14.38
N LEU A 33 -15.17 -11.85 -13.61
CA LEU A 33 -15.81 -11.64 -12.31
C LEU A 33 -16.42 -10.25 -12.24
N ALA A 34 -17.72 -10.12 -11.94
CA ALA A 34 -18.32 -8.81 -11.73
C ALA A 34 -17.56 -8.04 -10.61
N ILE A 35 -17.35 -6.73 -10.81
CA ILE A 35 -16.74 -5.88 -9.79
C ILE A 35 -17.78 -5.63 -8.69
N GLU A 36 -17.45 -6.01 -7.46
CA GLU A 36 -18.33 -5.90 -6.31
C GLU A 36 -18.17 -4.55 -5.59
N ASP A 37 -19.23 -4.04 -4.95
CA ASP A 37 -19.15 -2.78 -4.18
C ASP A 37 -18.16 -2.88 -3.01
N CYS A 38 -17.90 -4.09 -2.49
CA CYS A 38 -16.94 -4.32 -1.41
C CYS A 38 -15.48 -4.06 -1.84
N GLN A 39 -15.18 -4.11 -3.14
CA GLN A 39 -13.86 -3.78 -3.69
C GLN A 39 -13.60 -2.27 -3.71
N VAL A 40 -14.66 -1.45 -3.75
CA VAL A 40 -14.54 0.00 -3.88
C VAL A 40 -14.28 0.62 -2.50
N GLN A 41 -13.04 1.05 -2.29
CA GLN A 41 -12.60 1.79 -1.11
C GLN A 41 -12.90 3.30 -1.29
N PRO A 42 -12.80 4.12 -0.24
CA PRO A 42 -13.06 5.57 -0.31
C PRO A 42 -12.34 6.29 -1.46
N ALA A 43 -11.08 5.93 -1.75
CA ALA A 43 -10.26 6.55 -2.79
C ALA A 43 -9.41 5.53 -3.59
N SER A 44 -9.82 4.27 -3.65
CA SER A 44 -9.16 3.22 -4.41
C SER A 44 -10.11 2.06 -4.74
N LEU A 45 -9.67 1.15 -5.60
CA LEU A 45 -10.36 -0.09 -5.97
C LEU A 45 -9.43 -1.27 -5.74
N ASP A 46 -9.87 -2.26 -4.96
CA ASP A 46 -9.15 -3.52 -4.80
C ASP A 46 -9.13 -4.33 -6.12
N LEU A 47 -7.93 -4.73 -6.56
CA LEU A 47 -7.73 -5.54 -7.76
C LEU A 47 -7.59 -7.00 -7.37
N ARG A 48 -8.22 -7.90 -8.13
CA ARG A 48 -8.31 -9.33 -7.82
C ARG A 48 -7.37 -10.13 -8.70
N LEU A 49 -6.78 -11.18 -8.12
CA LEU A 49 -6.03 -12.18 -8.85
C LEU A 49 -6.94 -12.92 -9.84
N GLY A 50 -6.44 -13.18 -11.06
CA GLY A 50 -7.04 -14.15 -11.96
C GLY A 50 -6.72 -15.60 -11.55
N SER A 51 -7.04 -16.54 -12.43
CA SER A 51 -6.91 -17.98 -12.18
C SER A 51 -5.54 -18.58 -12.48
N LYS A 52 -4.60 -17.86 -13.10
CA LYS A 52 -3.29 -18.39 -13.47
C LYS A 52 -2.13 -17.62 -12.82
N ALA A 53 -1.12 -18.35 -12.38
CA ALA A 53 0.18 -17.82 -11.98
C ALA A 53 1.29 -18.38 -12.87
N TYR A 54 2.19 -17.51 -13.33
CA TYR A 54 3.40 -17.86 -14.08
C TYR A 54 4.58 -17.76 -13.13
N ARG A 55 5.24 -18.89 -12.82
CA ARG A 55 6.47 -18.85 -12.02
C ARG A 55 7.62 -18.42 -12.92
N LEU A 56 8.29 -17.33 -12.56
CA LEU A 56 9.32 -16.71 -13.38
C LEU A 56 10.73 -17.00 -12.86
N VAL A 57 11.69 -16.94 -13.78
CA VAL A 57 13.12 -16.94 -13.45
C VAL A 57 13.51 -15.63 -12.74
N SER A 58 12.99 -14.49 -13.20
CA SER A 58 13.29 -13.16 -12.65
C SER A 58 12.15 -12.17 -12.87
N SER A 59 12.24 -11.03 -12.17
CA SER A 59 11.40 -9.84 -12.40
C SER A 59 11.82 -9.12 -13.69
N PHE A 60 10.89 -8.40 -14.31
CA PHE A 60 11.14 -7.65 -15.54
C PHE A 60 10.24 -6.42 -15.69
N LEU A 61 10.65 -5.48 -16.56
CA LEU A 61 9.80 -4.37 -17.01
C LEU A 61 9.46 -4.52 -18.50
N PRO A 62 8.21 -4.33 -18.94
CA PRO A 62 7.81 -4.49 -20.34
C PRO A 62 8.43 -3.44 -21.29
N GLU A 63 8.73 -2.25 -20.79
CA GLU A 63 9.26 -1.11 -21.54
C GLU A 63 8.40 -0.76 -22.76
N ASN A 64 8.80 -1.15 -23.97
CA ASN A 64 8.09 -0.84 -25.22
C ASN A 64 7.27 -2.02 -25.76
N ARG A 65 7.21 -3.15 -25.04
CA ARG A 65 6.48 -4.37 -25.45
C ARG A 65 5.28 -4.64 -24.55
N ASP A 66 4.43 -5.56 -24.98
CA ASP A 66 3.35 -6.08 -24.15
C ASP A 66 3.92 -7.09 -23.13
N VAL A 67 3.30 -7.20 -21.96
CA VAL A 67 3.81 -8.01 -20.85
C VAL A 67 3.92 -9.48 -21.25
N MET A 68 2.86 -10.01 -21.89
CA MET A 68 2.83 -11.41 -22.31
C MET A 68 3.85 -11.71 -23.42
N ASP A 69 4.13 -10.76 -24.32
CA ASP A 69 5.16 -10.94 -25.36
C ASP A 69 6.56 -11.04 -24.75
N LYS A 70 6.82 -10.28 -23.67
CA LYS A 70 8.11 -10.31 -22.98
C LYS A 70 8.32 -11.59 -22.19
N LEU A 71 7.26 -12.21 -21.66
CA LEU A 71 7.34 -13.49 -20.96
C LEU A 71 7.95 -14.61 -21.82
N TYR A 72 7.54 -14.69 -23.09
CA TYR A 72 7.95 -15.73 -24.04
C TYR A 72 9.10 -15.30 -24.96
N THR A 73 9.73 -14.16 -24.68
CA THR A 73 10.92 -13.74 -25.42
C THR A 73 12.09 -14.62 -24.99
N GLN A 74 12.66 -15.37 -25.93
CA GLN A 74 13.83 -16.21 -25.69
C GLN A 74 15.06 -15.37 -25.37
N ASP A 75 15.81 -15.78 -24.36
CA ASP A 75 17.13 -15.25 -24.05
C ASP A 75 18.21 -15.85 -24.97
N VAL A 76 19.48 -15.49 -24.72
CA VAL A 76 20.64 -15.97 -25.48
C VAL A 76 20.79 -17.50 -25.43
N TYR A 77 20.19 -18.16 -24.45
CA TYR A 77 20.25 -19.60 -24.24
C TYR A 77 19.00 -20.34 -24.75
N GLY A 78 18.05 -19.61 -25.35
CA GLY A 78 16.83 -20.18 -25.92
C GLY A 78 15.73 -20.47 -24.89
N SER A 79 15.93 -20.09 -23.62
CA SER A 79 14.90 -20.16 -22.57
C SER A 79 14.12 -18.86 -22.49
N ASP A 80 12.82 -18.96 -22.20
CA ASP A 80 12.01 -17.79 -21.87
C ASP A 80 11.96 -17.56 -20.34
N LEU A 81 11.23 -16.53 -19.89
CA LEU A 81 11.17 -16.19 -18.46
C LEU A 81 10.29 -17.15 -17.65
N VAL A 82 9.42 -17.93 -18.30
CA VAL A 82 8.41 -18.77 -17.66
C VAL A 82 8.97 -20.15 -17.38
N MET A 83 9.07 -20.49 -16.10
CA MET A 83 9.55 -21.83 -15.71
C MET A 83 8.41 -22.84 -15.71
N TYR A 84 7.23 -22.45 -15.22
CA TYR A 84 6.00 -23.24 -15.31
C TYR A 84 4.77 -22.36 -15.02
N GLU A 85 3.61 -22.81 -15.50
CA GLU A 85 2.31 -22.25 -15.16
C GLU A 85 1.67 -23.03 -14.00
N THR A 86 0.87 -22.36 -13.18
CA THR A 86 0.09 -23.00 -12.10
C THR A 86 -1.31 -22.43 -12.11
N ASP A 87 -2.30 -23.31 -12.10
CA ASP A 87 -3.69 -22.94 -11.86
C ASP A 87 -3.87 -22.62 -10.36
N ILE A 88 -4.40 -21.43 -10.08
CA ILE A 88 -4.70 -20.92 -8.75
C ILE A 88 -6.20 -20.69 -8.56
N SER A 89 -7.04 -21.20 -9.47
CA SER A 89 -8.51 -21.12 -9.40
C SER A 89 -9.05 -21.62 -8.07
N GLU A 90 -8.67 -22.82 -7.62
CA GLU A 90 -9.03 -23.43 -6.32
C GLU A 90 -7.92 -23.30 -5.26
N GLY A 91 -6.87 -22.59 -5.62
CA GLY A 91 -5.79 -22.13 -4.77
C GLY A 91 -4.45 -22.78 -5.06
N GLY A 92 -3.39 -22.00 -4.88
CA GLY A 92 -2.02 -22.38 -5.16
C GLY A 92 -1.04 -21.83 -4.13
N ILE A 93 0.13 -22.43 -4.08
CA ILE A 93 1.22 -22.05 -3.17
C ILE A 93 2.20 -21.15 -3.93
N LEU A 94 2.49 -19.98 -3.37
CA LEU A 94 3.61 -19.16 -3.79
C LEU A 94 4.71 -19.29 -2.73
N GLU A 95 5.84 -19.83 -3.15
CA GLU A 95 6.97 -20.09 -2.27
C GLU A 95 7.75 -18.81 -1.98
N LYS A 96 8.32 -18.77 -0.78
CA LYS A 96 9.20 -17.70 -0.33
C LYS A 96 10.40 -17.53 -1.26
N GLY A 97 10.68 -16.29 -1.68
CA GLY A 97 11.83 -15.93 -2.50
C GLY A 97 11.69 -16.24 -3.99
N HIS A 98 10.51 -16.63 -4.45
CA HIS A 98 10.24 -16.88 -5.87
C HIS A 98 9.27 -15.85 -6.46
N VAL A 99 9.52 -15.49 -7.71
CA VAL A 99 8.76 -14.47 -8.45
C VAL A 99 7.66 -15.15 -9.25
N TYR A 100 6.46 -14.59 -9.17
CA TYR A 100 5.29 -15.04 -9.90
C TYR A 100 4.62 -13.86 -10.58
N LEU A 101 4.19 -14.03 -11.83
CA LEU A 101 3.31 -13.08 -12.50
C LEU A 101 1.89 -13.63 -12.53
N ILE A 102 0.91 -12.83 -12.15
CA ILE A 102 -0.50 -13.19 -12.15
C ILE A 102 -1.28 -12.14 -12.93
N PRO A 103 -1.93 -12.48 -14.06
CA PRO A 103 -2.87 -11.59 -14.70
C PRO A 103 -4.01 -11.27 -13.73
N LEU A 104 -4.32 -9.98 -13.56
CA LEU A 104 -5.42 -9.56 -12.72
C LEU A 104 -6.76 -9.77 -13.43
N ALA A 105 -7.82 -9.93 -12.64
CA ALA A 105 -9.18 -10.09 -13.15
C ALA A 105 -9.69 -8.81 -13.81
N GLU A 106 -9.30 -7.65 -13.30
CA GLU A 106 -9.66 -6.34 -13.83
C GLU A 106 -8.74 -5.88 -14.97
N GLU A 107 -9.37 -5.29 -15.99
CA GLU A 107 -8.78 -4.57 -17.11
C GLU A 107 -9.23 -3.10 -17.05
N VAL A 108 -8.51 -2.23 -17.75
CA VAL A 108 -8.83 -0.80 -17.80
C VAL A 108 -8.92 -0.29 -19.24
N SER A 109 -9.76 0.71 -19.43
CA SER A 109 -9.88 1.52 -20.65
C SER A 109 -10.04 2.98 -20.22
N LEU A 110 -8.94 3.56 -19.77
CA LEU A 110 -8.95 4.87 -19.14
C LEU A 110 -9.15 6.00 -20.16
N PRO A 111 -9.83 7.09 -19.80
CA PRO A 111 -9.81 8.33 -20.58
C PRO A 111 -8.41 8.98 -20.60
N PRO A 112 -8.06 9.78 -21.62
CA PRO A 112 -6.74 10.43 -21.74
C PRO A 112 -6.34 11.31 -20.54
N GLY A 113 -7.30 11.88 -19.81
CA GLY A 113 -7.05 12.73 -18.64
C GLY A 113 -7.00 11.98 -17.29
N ILE A 114 -7.11 10.64 -17.30
CA ILE A 114 -7.12 9.80 -16.10
C ILE A 114 -5.95 8.83 -16.15
N ARG A 115 -5.11 8.88 -15.12
CA ARG A 115 -4.06 7.90 -14.85
C ARG A 115 -4.43 7.02 -13.67
N GLY A 116 -3.70 5.95 -13.47
CA GLY A 116 -3.80 5.10 -12.28
C GLY A 116 -2.48 5.00 -11.54
N ARG A 117 -2.56 4.74 -10.23
CA ARG A 117 -1.44 4.29 -9.41
C ARG A 117 -1.88 3.10 -8.57
N ALA A 118 -1.11 2.02 -8.58
CA ALA A 118 -1.33 0.86 -7.74
C ALA A 118 -0.47 0.93 -6.47
N ASN A 119 -0.93 0.28 -5.41
CA ASN A 119 -0.10 -0.02 -4.25
C ASN A 119 -0.54 -1.33 -3.62
N PRO A 120 0.36 -2.03 -2.90
CA PRO A 120 -0.03 -3.12 -2.01
C PRO A 120 -1.09 -2.68 -1.01
N LYS A 121 -2.00 -3.59 -0.68
CA LYS A 121 -2.88 -3.42 0.46
C LYS A 121 -2.06 -3.55 1.74
N SER A 122 -2.47 -2.85 2.79
CA SER A 122 -1.76 -2.93 4.09
C SER A 122 -1.72 -4.36 4.66
N THR A 123 -2.69 -5.23 4.35
CA THR A 123 -2.62 -6.66 4.71
C THR A 123 -1.53 -7.43 3.96
N THR A 124 -1.21 -7.00 2.74
CA THR A 124 -0.14 -7.57 1.89
C THR A 124 1.22 -7.15 2.43
N GLY A 125 1.39 -5.87 2.74
CA GLY A 125 2.61 -5.33 3.35
C GLY A 125 2.93 -6.01 4.69
N ARG A 126 1.94 -6.20 5.56
CA ARG A 126 2.11 -6.90 6.85
C ARG A 126 2.47 -8.38 6.76
N LEU A 127 2.38 -8.98 5.58
CA LEU A 127 2.87 -10.35 5.32
C LEU A 127 4.18 -10.36 4.56
N ASP A 128 4.77 -9.19 4.34
CA ASP A 128 6.00 -9.00 3.61
C ASP A 128 5.96 -9.66 2.22
N ILE A 129 4.87 -9.37 1.51
CA ILE A 129 4.67 -9.82 0.14
C ILE A 129 5.04 -8.65 -0.78
N PHE A 130 6.09 -8.84 -1.57
CA PHE A 130 6.39 -7.95 -2.67
C PHE A 130 5.31 -8.09 -3.73
N ALA A 131 4.71 -6.97 -4.12
CA ALA A 131 3.58 -6.92 -5.03
C ALA A 131 3.69 -5.65 -5.88
N ARG A 132 3.82 -5.81 -7.21
CA ARG A 132 3.96 -4.70 -8.17
C ARG A 132 3.06 -4.91 -9.36
N VAL A 133 2.30 -3.88 -9.74
CA VAL A 133 1.44 -3.92 -10.92
C VAL A 133 2.25 -3.55 -12.16
N LEU A 134 2.03 -4.31 -13.24
CA LEU A 134 2.58 -4.05 -14.57
C LEU A 134 1.43 -3.77 -15.53
N THR A 135 1.72 -2.91 -16.48
CA THR A 135 0.89 -2.68 -17.66
C THR A 135 1.74 -2.85 -18.91
N ASP A 136 1.09 -3.19 -20.02
CA ASP A 136 1.76 -3.23 -21.31
C ASP A 136 2.43 -1.88 -21.63
N ARG A 137 3.58 -1.94 -22.30
CA ARG A 137 4.35 -0.79 -22.77
C ARG A 137 4.64 0.26 -21.68
N SER A 138 5.03 -0.21 -20.49
CA SER A 138 5.42 0.65 -19.37
C SER A 138 6.87 0.41 -18.93
N ALA A 139 7.57 1.51 -18.66
CA ALA A 139 8.91 1.50 -18.06
C ALA A 139 8.88 1.61 -16.52
N ARG A 140 7.70 1.54 -15.90
CA ARG A 140 7.53 1.67 -14.44
C ARG A 140 6.51 0.68 -13.91
N PHE A 141 6.80 0.13 -12.74
CA PHE A 141 5.82 -0.57 -11.93
C PHE A 141 4.81 0.42 -11.34
N ASP A 142 3.62 -0.10 -11.05
CA ASP A 142 2.53 0.55 -10.32
C ASP A 142 1.92 1.80 -10.95
N ASP A 143 2.54 2.41 -11.97
CA ASP A 143 1.99 3.53 -12.72
C ASP A 143 1.20 3.03 -13.94
N ILE A 144 -0.09 3.40 -14.01
CA ILE A 144 -0.94 3.16 -15.18
C ILE A 144 -1.04 4.48 -15.96
N ALA A 145 -0.54 4.48 -17.19
CA ALA A 145 -0.45 5.68 -18.02
C ALA A 145 -1.82 6.33 -18.29
N PRO A 146 -1.88 7.67 -18.44
CA PRO A 146 -3.10 8.34 -18.86
C PRO A 146 -3.63 7.77 -20.18
N GLY A 147 -4.92 7.46 -20.24
CA GLY A 147 -5.52 6.89 -21.45
C GLY A 147 -5.19 5.42 -21.73
N TYR A 148 -4.49 4.72 -20.82
CA TYR A 148 -4.12 3.33 -21.00
C TYR A 148 -5.35 2.42 -21.19
N LYS A 149 -5.23 1.47 -22.13
CA LYS A 149 -6.25 0.47 -22.43
C LYS A 149 -5.58 -0.89 -22.50
N GLY A 150 -5.96 -1.80 -21.60
CA GLY A 150 -5.36 -3.12 -21.57
C GLY A 150 -5.52 -3.82 -20.24
N ARG A 151 -4.80 -4.94 -20.12
CA ARG A 151 -4.81 -5.79 -18.94
C ARG A 151 -3.85 -5.26 -17.88
N LEU A 152 -4.12 -5.62 -16.64
CA LEU A 152 -3.20 -5.39 -15.53
C LEU A 152 -2.61 -6.73 -15.12
N TYR A 153 -1.33 -6.73 -14.74
CA TYR A 153 -0.63 -7.91 -14.26
C TYR A 153 -0.03 -7.59 -12.90
N LEU A 154 0.06 -8.59 -12.03
CA LEU A 154 0.64 -8.46 -10.72
C LEU A 154 1.86 -9.36 -10.62
N GLU A 155 3.03 -8.77 -10.45
CA GLU A 155 4.21 -9.48 -10.00
C GLU A 155 4.16 -9.63 -8.47
N VAL A 156 4.30 -10.86 -8.00
CA VAL A 156 4.23 -11.23 -6.58
C VAL A 156 5.47 -12.03 -6.20
N MET A 157 6.11 -11.65 -5.09
CA MET A 157 7.17 -12.43 -4.45
C MET A 157 6.99 -12.42 -2.93
N PRO A 158 6.56 -13.53 -2.31
CA PRO A 158 6.53 -13.65 -0.86
C PRO A 158 7.95 -13.60 -0.31
N ARG A 159 8.24 -12.73 0.68
CA ARG A 159 9.59 -12.60 1.23
C ARG A 159 9.75 -13.22 2.62
N SER A 160 8.82 -13.03 3.54
CA SER A 160 8.93 -13.66 4.88
C SER A 160 8.29 -15.05 4.96
N PHE A 161 7.13 -15.24 4.33
CA PHE A 161 6.30 -16.44 4.49
C PHE A 161 5.95 -17.06 3.13
N THR A 162 5.94 -18.39 3.03
CA THR A 162 5.23 -19.08 1.94
C THR A 162 3.72 -18.85 2.12
N ILE A 163 3.02 -18.52 1.03
CA ILE A 163 1.60 -18.15 1.08
C ILE A 163 0.75 -19.06 0.22
N ARG A 164 -0.48 -19.33 0.66
CA ARG A 164 -1.53 -19.91 -0.18
C ARG A 164 -2.46 -18.80 -0.65
N ILE A 165 -2.65 -18.72 -1.97
CA ILE A 165 -3.53 -17.76 -2.64
C ILE A 165 -4.65 -18.49 -3.38
N LYS A 166 -5.66 -17.75 -3.83
CA LYS A 166 -6.78 -18.22 -4.68
C LYS A 166 -7.20 -17.09 -5.62
N GLU A 167 -7.75 -17.42 -6.78
CA GLU A 167 -8.46 -16.46 -7.66
C GLU A 167 -9.44 -15.60 -6.85
N GLY A 168 -9.58 -14.33 -7.24
CA GLY A 168 -10.50 -13.40 -6.61
C GLY A 168 -9.94 -12.71 -5.35
N LEU A 169 -8.83 -13.18 -4.78
CA LEU A 169 -8.17 -12.46 -3.68
C LEU A 169 -7.55 -11.14 -4.17
N SER A 170 -7.52 -10.14 -3.30
CA SER A 170 -6.87 -8.85 -3.60
C SER A 170 -5.62 -8.64 -2.75
N LEU A 171 -4.48 -8.46 -3.41
CA LEU A 171 -3.20 -8.08 -2.78
C LEU A 171 -2.83 -6.62 -3.02
N VAL A 172 -3.35 -6.01 -4.07
CA VAL A 172 -3.09 -4.62 -4.44
C VAL A 172 -4.41 -3.87 -4.68
N GLN A 173 -4.29 -2.56 -4.75
CA GLN A 173 -5.40 -1.63 -4.96
C GLN A 173 -4.98 -0.52 -5.92
N LEU A 174 -5.92 -0.04 -6.73
CA LEU A 174 -5.76 0.97 -7.75
C LEU A 174 -6.41 2.28 -7.33
N ARG A 175 -5.65 3.37 -7.37
CA ARG A 175 -6.15 4.74 -7.24
C ARG A 175 -6.17 5.40 -8.61
N LEU A 176 -7.32 5.92 -9.01
CA LEU A 176 -7.47 6.70 -10.25
C LEU A 176 -7.33 8.20 -9.95
N ILE A 177 -6.61 8.91 -10.81
CA ILE A 177 -6.21 10.29 -10.58
C ILE A 177 -6.39 11.10 -11.85
N SER A 178 -6.97 12.30 -11.73
CA SER A 178 -7.04 13.29 -12.79
C SER A 178 -6.06 14.44 -12.52
N GLY A 179 -5.18 14.73 -13.48
CA GLY A 179 -4.18 15.79 -13.37
C GLY A 179 -3.15 15.58 -12.25
N GLU A 180 -2.50 16.67 -11.86
CA GLU A 180 -1.54 16.72 -10.76
C GLU A 180 -2.20 17.33 -9.51
N CYS A 181 -2.32 16.54 -8.45
CA CYS A 181 -3.08 16.90 -7.25
C CYS A 181 -2.30 16.78 -5.95
N ALA A 182 -0.98 16.56 -6.02
CA ALA A 182 -0.11 16.53 -4.86
C ALA A 182 -0.02 17.91 -4.20
N LEU A 183 -0.06 17.95 -2.87
CA LEU A 183 0.05 19.19 -2.11
C LEU A 183 1.51 19.62 -2.00
N ALA A 184 1.78 20.87 -2.34
CA ALA A 184 3.04 21.53 -2.01
C ALA A 184 3.17 21.77 -0.49
N ASP A 185 4.40 21.89 -0.01
CA ASP A 185 4.71 21.98 1.42
C ASP A 185 4.02 23.15 2.13
N SER A 186 3.89 24.30 1.47
CA SER A 186 3.17 25.46 2.00
C SER A 186 1.69 25.17 2.24
N LYS A 187 1.03 24.48 1.30
CA LYS A 187 -0.38 24.05 1.44
C LYS A 187 -0.52 22.97 2.50
N LEU A 188 0.47 22.10 2.65
CA LEU A 188 0.47 21.06 3.69
C LEU A 188 0.59 21.67 5.09
N LYS A 189 1.44 22.68 5.29
CA LYS A 189 1.54 23.44 6.54
C LYS A 189 0.22 24.17 6.88
N ALA A 190 -0.43 24.78 5.89
CA ALA A 190 -1.74 25.40 6.07
C ALA A 190 -2.80 24.37 6.46
N LEU A 191 -2.85 23.23 5.75
CA LEU A 191 -3.75 22.13 6.06
C LEU A 191 -3.54 21.58 7.49
N HIS A 192 -2.28 21.48 7.94
CA HIS A 192 -1.95 21.08 9.30
C HIS A 192 -2.51 22.05 10.34
N LYS A 193 -2.34 23.36 10.13
CA LYS A 193 -2.90 24.39 11.00
C LYS A 193 -4.42 24.29 11.11
N ASP A 194 -5.10 24.07 9.99
CA ASP A 194 -6.56 24.10 9.92
C ASP A 194 -7.21 22.79 10.40
N SER A 195 -6.66 21.64 9.99
CA SER A 195 -7.26 20.31 10.19
C SER A 195 -6.59 19.46 11.26
N LYS A 196 -5.48 19.95 11.84
CA LYS A 196 -4.68 19.27 12.86
C LYS A 196 -4.22 17.88 12.40
N LEU A 197 -3.27 17.81 11.48
CA LEU A 197 -2.91 16.52 10.85
C LEU A 197 -2.18 15.58 11.81
N LEU A 198 -1.25 16.08 12.62
CA LEU A 198 -0.39 15.26 13.47
C LEU A 198 -0.55 15.53 14.96
N PHE A 199 -0.52 14.46 15.74
CA PHE A 199 -0.52 14.47 17.20
C PHE A 199 0.62 13.62 17.76
N ASN A 200 1.15 14.02 18.91
CA ASN A 200 1.99 13.17 19.76
C ASN A 200 1.18 12.85 21.03
N GLY A 201 0.77 11.59 21.17
CA GLY A 201 -0.29 11.22 22.12
C GLY A 201 -1.55 12.03 21.85
N ASP A 202 -1.96 12.82 22.83
CA ASP A 202 -3.16 13.67 22.77
C ASP A 202 -2.87 15.13 22.39
N ALA A 203 -1.59 15.51 22.30
CA ALA A 203 -1.14 16.86 21.99
C ALA A 203 -1.01 17.06 20.48
N HIS A 204 -1.60 18.14 19.96
CA HIS A 204 -1.44 18.54 18.56
C HIS A 204 -0.07 19.17 18.35
N LEU A 205 0.70 18.68 17.37
CA LEU A 205 2.00 19.25 17.03
C LEU A 205 1.83 20.64 16.39
N THR A 206 2.67 21.59 16.77
CA THR A 206 2.68 22.93 16.19
C THR A 206 3.28 22.93 14.77
N SER A 207 3.13 24.02 14.04
CA SER A 207 3.72 24.16 12.69
C SER A 207 5.25 24.15 12.70
N ASP A 208 5.89 24.54 13.81
CA ASP A 208 7.35 24.60 13.95
C ASP A 208 7.95 23.20 14.23
N GLU A 209 7.17 22.32 14.85
CA GLU A 209 7.52 20.90 15.05
C GLU A 209 7.31 20.07 13.77
N LEU A 210 6.61 20.63 12.77
CA LEU A 210 6.25 19.94 11.54
C LEU A 210 7.41 19.88 10.56
N LYS A 211 7.96 18.67 10.38
CA LYS A 211 8.97 18.41 9.34
C LYS A 211 8.26 18.14 8.01
N VAL A 212 8.52 19.00 7.01
CA VAL A 212 7.96 18.87 5.65
C VAL A 212 9.06 19.11 4.61
N SER A 213 9.18 18.19 3.65
CA SER A 213 10.00 18.38 2.44
C SER A 213 9.47 17.49 1.33
N LYS A 214 8.69 18.09 0.42
CA LYS A 214 7.85 17.38 -0.55
C LYS A 214 7.11 16.26 0.16
N GLY A 215 6.23 16.62 1.11
CA GLY A 215 5.50 15.66 1.95
C GLY A 215 5.86 15.75 3.44
N LEU A 216 5.00 15.13 4.25
CA LEU A 216 5.00 15.21 5.70
C LEU A 216 5.81 14.07 6.33
N PHE A 217 6.81 14.39 7.13
CA PHE A 217 7.60 13.36 7.81
C PHE A 217 6.93 12.87 9.09
N MET A 218 7.14 11.60 9.38
CA MET A 218 6.80 10.95 10.65
C MET A 218 7.99 10.14 11.16
N SER A 219 8.01 9.90 12.45
CA SER A 219 9.06 9.19 13.16
C SER A 219 8.61 7.81 13.62
N VAL A 220 9.56 6.94 13.93
CA VAL A 220 9.31 5.61 14.51
C VAL A 220 9.14 5.68 16.02
N ASP A 221 8.23 4.88 16.57
CA ASP A 221 8.04 4.72 18.01
C ASP A 221 8.77 3.48 18.53
N LEU A 222 9.74 3.67 19.42
CA LEU A 222 10.42 2.60 20.15
C LEU A 222 10.33 2.80 21.68
N SER A 223 9.40 3.65 22.16
CA SER A 223 9.19 3.95 23.58
C SER A 223 8.78 2.73 24.41
N GLY A 224 7.97 1.85 23.81
CA GLY A 224 7.40 0.68 24.48
C GLY A 224 6.48 1.07 25.64
N ASP A 225 5.69 2.15 25.49
CA ASP A 225 4.80 2.66 26.55
C ASP A 225 3.59 1.75 26.86
N GLY A 226 3.40 0.66 26.11
CA GLY A 226 2.37 -0.35 26.38
C GLY A 226 2.72 -1.27 27.57
N PRO A 227 1.73 -1.99 28.14
CA PRO A 227 1.91 -2.81 29.34
C PRO A 227 2.98 -3.91 29.19
N ASP A 228 3.15 -4.43 27.97
CA ASP A 228 4.16 -5.46 27.66
C ASP A 228 5.51 -4.89 27.18
N GLY A 229 5.64 -3.57 27.04
CA GLY A 229 6.86 -2.97 26.50
C GLY A 229 7.17 -3.38 25.06
N ILE A 230 6.18 -3.87 24.31
CA ILE A 230 6.32 -4.30 22.92
C ILE A 230 6.43 -3.06 22.03
N ILE A 231 7.47 -3.03 21.20
CA ILE A 231 7.76 -1.97 20.24
C ILE A 231 7.49 -2.39 18.79
N GLY A 232 7.27 -3.68 18.55
CA GLY A 232 7.05 -4.23 17.21
C GLY A 232 7.07 -5.74 17.16
N TYR A 233 7.04 -6.28 15.95
CA TYR A 233 7.18 -7.71 15.68
C TYR A 233 8.22 -7.94 14.59
N LYS A 234 9.01 -8.99 14.75
CA LYS A 234 9.92 -9.51 13.73
C LYS A 234 9.34 -10.79 13.15
N SER A 235 9.34 -10.95 11.83
CA SER A 235 8.88 -12.21 11.22
C SER A 235 9.86 -13.34 11.54
N LYS A 236 9.34 -14.53 11.86
CA LYS A 236 10.15 -15.74 11.95
C LYS A 236 10.66 -16.14 10.56
N ARG A 237 11.86 -16.71 10.51
CA ARG A 237 12.47 -17.15 9.24
C ARG A 237 11.81 -18.42 8.67
N ASN A 238 11.39 -19.30 9.56
CA ASN A 238 10.73 -20.58 9.26
C ASN A 238 9.36 -20.58 9.93
N SER A 239 8.31 -20.83 9.14
CA SER A 239 6.94 -20.96 9.62
C SER A 239 6.16 -21.89 8.70
N HIS A 240 4.92 -22.24 9.09
CA HIS A 240 3.98 -22.87 8.18
C HIS A 240 3.50 -21.89 7.08
N VAL A 241 2.75 -22.42 6.11
CA VAL A 241 2.12 -21.64 5.04
C VAL A 241 1.02 -20.74 5.60
N VAL A 242 0.99 -19.47 5.17
CA VAL A 242 -0.10 -18.55 5.48
C VAL A 242 -1.13 -18.57 4.36
N ASP A 243 -2.32 -19.10 4.64
CA ASP A 243 -3.46 -19.07 3.72
C ASP A 243 -4.16 -17.71 3.77
N LEU A 244 -4.09 -16.98 2.65
CA LEU A 244 -4.61 -15.62 2.56
C LEU A 244 -6.15 -15.56 2.58
N THR A 245 -6.84 -16.69 2.39
CA THR A 245 -8.30 -16.80 2.51
C THR A 245 -8.77 -16.81 3.96
N LYS A 246 -7.89 -17.18 4.90
CA LYS A 246 -8.22 -17.26 6.33
C LYS A 246 -8.19 -15.87 6.98
N ARG A 247 -8.96 -15.72 8.06
CA ARG A 247 -8.98 -14.53 8.93
C ARG A 247 -9.00 -14.99 10.38
N ASN A 248 -8.29 -14.30 11.26
CA ASN A 248 -8.26 -14.58 12.71
C ASN A 248 -8.00 -16.06 13.03
N HIS A 249 -7.05 -16.69 12.32
CA HIS A 249 -6.85 -18.14 12.32
C HIS A 249 -5.52 -18.56 12.98
N TYR A 250 -4.42 -17.92 12.60
CA TYR A 250 -3.08 -18.31 13.04
C TYR A 250 -2.71 -17.68 14.39
N ASN A 251 -2.02 -18.42 15.25
CA ASN A 251 -1.48 -17.84 16.48
C ASN A 251 -0.23 -17.02 16.14
N ILE A 252 -0.12 -15.84 16.76
CA ILE A 252 0.97 -14.91 16.49
C ILE A 252 2.37 -15.52 16.78
N PRO A 253 2.60 -16.21 17.92
CA PRO A 253 3.92 -16.76 18.23
C PRO A 253 4.44 -17.81 17.24
N ASP A 254 3.59 -18.39 16.39
CA ASP A 254 4.01 -19.37 15.40
C ASP A 254 4.71 -18.70 14.18
N PHE A 255 4.50 -17.39 13.99
CA PHE A 255 4.96 -16.65 12.80
C PHE A 255 5.76 -15.38 13.15
N TRP A 256 5.58 -14.83 14.34
CA TRP A 256 6.15 -13.55 14.74
C TRP A 256 6.85 -13.65 16.10
N GLU A 257 7.94 -12.91 16.24
CA GLU A 257 8.67 -12.68 17.47
C GLU A 257 8.36 -11.27 17.98
N PRO A 258 7.78 -11.11 19.19
CA PRO A 258 7.55 -9.79 19.76
C PRO A 258 8.88 -9.12 20.12
N LEU A 259 9.05 -7.87 19.69
CA LEU A 259 10.21 -7.05 20.01
C LEU A 259 9.87 -6.18 21.20
N ARG A 260 10.73 -6.19 22.23
CA ARG A 260 10.55 -5.38 23.44
C ARG A 260 11.58 -4.26 23.50
N ARG A 261 11.21 -3.15 24.13
CA ARG A 261 12.12 -2.01 24.31
C ARG A 261 13.38 -2.44 25.07
N ASN A 262 14.53 -1.91 24.67
CA ASN A 262 15.76 -2.00 25.43
C ASN A 262 15.94 -0.76 26.33
N SER A 263 16.97 -0.76 27.19
CA SER A 263 17.27 0.37 28.09
C SER A 263 17.74 1.64 27.36
N LYS A 264 18.06 1.56 26.07
CA LYS A 264 18.62 2.65 25.26
C LYS A 264 17.59 3.27 24.30
N GLY A 265 16.37 2.73 24.20
CA GLY A 265 15.37 3.18 23.23
C GLY A 265 15.78 2.97 21.77
N THR A 266 16.53 1.90 21.48
CA THR A 266 17.04 1.60 20.13
C THR A 266 16.65 0.22 19.64
N LEU A 267 16.71 0.01 18.32
CA LEU A 267 16.56 -1.29 17.67
C LEU A 267 17.58 -1.42 16.55
N ILE A 268 18.25 -2.57 16.45
CA ILE A 268 19.08 -2.91 15.29
C ILE A 268 18.21 -3.69 14.30
N LEU A 269 18.12 -3.18 13.08
CA LEU A 269 17.45 -3.82 11.96
C LEU A 269 18.48 -4.68 11.22
N GLU A 270 18.26 -5.98 11.22
CA GLU A 270 19.12 -6.94 10.54
C GLU A 270 18.75 -7.03 9.05
N PRO A 271 19.72 -7.17 8.14
CA PRO A 271 19.47 -7.49 6.75
C PRO A 271 18.57 -8.71 6.59
N GLU A 272 17.71 -8.70 5.57
CA GLU A 272 16.77 -9.77 5.23
C GLU A 272 15.69 -10.13 6.26
N ASP A 273 15.74 -9.58 7.48
CA ASP A 273 14.66 -9.71 8.46
C ASP A 273 13.58 -8.64 8.21
N PHE A 274 12.33 -8.99 8.51
CA PHE A 274 11.17 -8.12 8.33
C PHE A 274 10.58 -7.73 9.68
N TYR A 275 10.26 -6.44 9.81
CA TYR A 275 9.79 -5.83 11.03
C TYR A 275 8.46 -5.09 10.78
N ILE A 276 7.52 -5.24 11.71
CA ILE A 276 6.33 -4.41 11.82
C ILE A 276 6.52 -3.51 13.03
N LEU A 277 6.65 -2.22 12.77
CA LEU A 277 6.78 -1.15 13.77
C LEU A 277 5.57 -0.21 13.67
N SER A 278 5.55 0.86 14.47
CA SER A 278 4.53 1.90 14.39
C SER A 278 5.16 3.29 14.42
N SER A 279 4.43 4.27 13.89
CA SER A 279 4.85 5.66 13.98
C SER A 279 4.68 6.21 15.39
N LYS A 280 5.55 7.15 15.77
CA LYS A 280 5.45 7.88 17.02
C LYS A 280 4.25 8.81 17.02
N GLU A 281 4.11 9.56 15.94
CA GLU A 281 2.98 10.45 15.76
C GLU A 281 1.72 9.70 15.32
N ARG A 282 0.56 10.26 15.66
CA ARG A 282 -0.74 9.85 15.19
C ARG A 282 -1.18 10.79 14.07
N ILE A 283 -1.52 10.24 12.91
CA ILE A 283 -1.88 11.01 11.71
C ILE A 283 -3.40 11.03 11.48
N ARG A 284 -3.89 12.17 10.98
CA ARG A 284 -5.22 12.36 10.39
C ARG A 284 -5.11 12.60 8.89
N VAL A 285 -6.01 12.00 8.14
CA VAL A 285 -6.25 12.30 6.72
C VAL A 285 -7.67 12.87 6.59
N PRO A 286 -7.83 14.19 6.40
CA PRO A 286 -9.16 14.79 6.32
C PRO A 286 -9.94 14.31 5.08
N PRO A 287 -11.30 14.30 5.09
CA PRO A 287 -12.11 13.69 4.02
C PRO A 287 -11.92 14.26 2.61
N ARG A 288 -11.35 15.47 2.47
CA ARG A 288 -11.04 16.10 1.18
C ARG A 288 -9.68 15.71 0.60
N TYR A 289 -8.93 14.86 1.30
CA TYR A 289 -7.59 14.46 0.93
C TYR A 289 -7.44 12.96 1.02
N ALA A 290 -6.58 12.40 0.19
CA ALA A 290 -6.00 11.09 0.39
C ALA A 290 -4.51 11.27 0.69
N ALA A 291 -3.88 10.24 1.25
CA ALA A 291 -2.43 10.23 1.43
C ALA A 291 -1.80 8.98 0.83
N GLU A 292 -0.49 9.04 0.64
CA GLU A 292 0.36 7.93 0.21
C GLU A 292 1.65 7.98 1.03
N MET A 293 1.96 6.90 1.75
CA MET A 293 3.25 6.76 2.39
C MET A 293 4.27 6.40 1.33
N ILE A 294 5.42 7.06 1.35
CA ILE A 294 6.56 6.72 0.52
C ILE A 294 7.79 6.46 1.38
N ALA A 295 8.71 5.68 0.83
CA ALA A 295 9.98 5.43 1.46
C ALA A 295 10.77 6.72 1.64
N TYR A 296 11.22 6.95 2.88
CA TYR A 296 12.22 7.95 3.17
C TYR A 296 13.60 7.34 2.89
N GLU A 297 14.22 7.74 1.79
CA GLU A 297 15.62 7.43 1.55
C GLU A 297 16.45 8.51 2.25
N ALA A 298 16.88 8.22 3.49
CA ALA A 298 18.04 8.92 4.04
C ALA A 298 19.21 8.59 3.10
N GLY A 299 19.94 9.60 2.63
CA GLY A 299 20.86 9.54 1.47
C GLY A 299 21.97 8.47 1.44
N SER A 300 21.99 7.48 2.33
CA SER A 300 22.88 6.31 2.32
C SER A 300 22.32 5.05 1.64
N GLY A 301 21.02 5.00 1.29
CA GLY A 301 20.43 3.84 0.59
C GLY A 301 20.22 2.58 1.47
N GLU A 302 20.60 2.62 2.75
CA GLU A 302 20.68 1.46 3.65
C GLU A 302 19.35 1.08 4.30
N LEU A 303 18.45 2.05 4.51
CA LEU A 303 17.15 1.86 5.15
C LEU A 303 16.02 2.24 4.20
N ARG A 304 15.11 1.30 3.94
CA ARG A 304 13.84 1.57 3.24
C ARG A 304 12.69 1.08 4.09
N THR A 305 11.69 1.95 4.30
CA THR A 305 10.36 1.44 4.66
C THR A 305 9.85 0.66 3.46
N HIS A 306 9.67 -0.64 3.64
CA HIS A 306 9.12 -1.49 2.61
C HIS A 306 7.60 -1.29 2.56
N TYR A 307 7.00 -1.31 1.37
CA TYR A 307 5.54 -1.27 1.17
C TYR A 307 4.83 0.03 1.58
N ALA A 308 5.32 1.14 1.03
CA ALA A 308 4.53 2.35 0.73
C ALA A 308 3.06 2.01 0.37
N GLY A 309 2.12 2.68 1.02
CA GLY A 309 0.71 2.33 0.94
C GLY A 309 -0.22 3.55 0.95
N PHE A 310 -1.42 3.35 0.43
CA PHE A 310 -2.47 4.37 0.43
C PHE A 310 -3.11 4.55 1.80
N PHE A 311 -3.34 5.82 2.15
CA PHE A 311 -4.20 6.22 3.24
C PHE A 311 -5.47 6.82 2.62
N ASP A 312 -6.61 6.27 3.02
CA ASP A 312 -7.90 6.73 2.53
C ASP A 312 -8.34 8.03 3.23
N PRO A 313 -9.16 8.85 2.57
CA PRO A 313 -9.85 9.96 3.20
C PRO A 313 -10.58 9.50 4.47
N GLY A 314 -10.38 10.22 5.57
CA GLY A 314 -10.93 9.91 6.89
C GLY A 314 -10.03 9.10 7.82
N PHE A 315 -8.88 8.60 7.35
CA PHE A 315 -7.98 7.82 8.19
C PHE A 315 -7.60 8.60 9.46
N GLY A 316 -7.84 8.03 10.63
CA GLY A 316 -7.58 8.67 11.92
C GLY A 316 -8.38 9.96 12.20
N PHE A 317 -9.34 10.34 11.35
CA PHE A 317 -10.09 11.59 11.46
C PHE A 317 -11.36 11.44 12.30
N GLY A 318 -12.09 10.33 12.16
CA GLY A 318 -13.43 10.17 12.73
C GLY A 318 -14.52 10.76 11.82
N ALA A 319 -15.77 10.79 12.29
CA ALA A 319 -16.89 11.29 11.48
C ALA A 319 -16.90 12.82 11.36
N LYS A 320 -16.40 13.53 12.37
CA LYS A 320 -16.42 15.00 12.49
C LYS A 320 -15.06 15.58 12.90
N GLY A 321 -13.98 14.80 12.87
CA GLY A 321 -12.64 15.25 13.28
C GLY A 321 -12.33 15.04 14.77
N GLU A 322 -13.11 14.19 15.44
CA GLU A 322 -13.02 13.91 16.87
C GLU A 322 -11.83 13.01 17.25
N VAL A 323 -11.40 12.11 16.36
CA VAL A 323 -10.33 11.14 16.66
C VAL A 323 -8.99 11.84 16.54
N LYS A 324 -8.14 11.87 17.57
CA LYS A 324 -6.80 12.53 17.55
C LYS A 324 -5.75 11.73 16.76
N GLY A 325 -6.06 11.41 15.51
CA GLY A 325 -5.21 10.63 14.62
C GLY A 325 -5.13 9.16 15.00
N THR A 326 -4.43 8.40 14.17
CA THR A 326 -4.10 6.98 14.40
C THR A 326 -2.63 6.76 14.02
N LYS A 327 -1.92 5.89 14.73
CA LYS A 327 -0.54 5.55 14.36
C LYS A 327 -0.53 4.86 13.00
N ALA A 328 0.46 5.19 12.19
CA ALA A 328 0.75 4.44 10.97
C ALA A 328 1.51 3.17 11.36
N VAL A 329 1.10 2.03 10.82
CA VAL A 329 1.92 0.81 10.87
C VAL A 329 3.03 0.98 9.84
N LEU A 330 4.25 0.58 10.22
CA LEU A 330 5.44 0.71 9.41
C LEU A 330 6.00 -0.68 9.13
N GLU A 331 6.04 -1.05 7.85
CA GLU A 331 6.68 -2.27 7.37
C GLU A 331 8.15 -1.96 7.00
N VAL A 332 9.10 -2.66 7.61
CA VAL A 332 10.52 -2.25 7.60
C VAL A 332 11.44 -3.42 7.29
N ARG A 333 12.42 -3.19 6.40
CA ARG A 333 13.58 -4.06 6.21
C ARG A 333 14.84 -3.21 6.07
N ALA A 334 15.96 -3.73 6.57
CA ALA A 334 17.29 -3.26 6.19
C ALA A 334 17.75 -4.03 4.94
N HIS A 335 18.53 -3.39 4.08
CA HIS A 335 19.02 -4.00 2.84
C HIS A 335 20.38 -4.67 3.04
N ASP A 336 21.46 -3.88 3.04
CA ASP A 336 22.80 -4.43 2.83
C ASP A 336 23.59 -4.60 4.13
N VAL A 337 23.34 -3.75 5.13
CA VAL A 337 24.06 -3.75 6.41
C VAL A 337 23.09 -3.60 7.58
N PRO A 338 23.44 -4.12 8.78
CA PRO A 338 22.67 -3.84 9.98
C PRO A 338 22.56 -2.34 10.22
N PHE A 339 21.34 -1.88 10.52
CA PHE A 339 21.05 -0.45 10.67
C PHE A 339 20.37 -0.18 12.01
N MET A 340 21.01 0.63 12.87
CA MET A 340 20.45 1.00 14.17
C MET A 340 19.50 2.18 14.03
N ILE A 341 18.31 2.05 14.62
CA ILE A 341 17.30 3.11 14.70
C ILE A 341 17.04 3.46 16.16
N ALA A 342 16.71 4.73 16.40
CA ALA A 342 16.37 5.24 17.73
C ALA A 342 14.93 5.74 17.79
N ASP A 343 14.34 5.70 18.99
CA ASP A 343 13.02 6.26 19.24
C ASP A 343 12.93 7.73 18.76
N GLY A 344 11.86 8.07 18.02
CA GLY A 344 11.65 9.41 17.49
C GLY A 344 12.47 9.78 16.25
N GLN A 345 13.29 8.86 15.73
CA GLN A 345 13.99 9.05 14.46
C GLN A 345 13.01 9.19 13.30
N THR A 346 13.20 10.19 12.43
CA THR A 346 12.42 10.35 11.18
C THR A 346 12.54 9.09 10.35
N PHE A 347 11.39 8.53 9.96
CA PHE A 347 11.34 7.17 9.42
C PHE A 347 10.57 7.04 8.11
N CYS A 348 9.47 7.79 7.94
CA CYS A 348 8.68 7.74 6.72
C CYS A 348 8.17 9.12 6.33
N LYS A 349 7.64 9.22 5.11
CA LYS A 349 7.07 10.45 4.56
C LYS A 349 5.71 10.18 3.92
N LEU A 350 4.75 11.06 4.16
CA LEU A 350 3.41 11.01 3.58
C LEU A 350 3.21 12.13 2.57
N TYR A 351 2.85 11.78 1.34
CA TYR A 351 2.29 12.73 0.38
C TYR A 351 0.80 12.86 0.60
N PHE A 352 0.29 14.09 0.47
CA PHE A 352 -1.14 14.36 0.46
C PHE A 352 -1.57 14.74 -0.94
N GLU A 353 -2.70 14.17 -1.36
CA GLU A 353 -3.34 14.47 -2.64
C GLU A 353 -4.76 14.96 -2.39
N LYS A 354 -5.20 15.94 -3.18
CA LYS A 354 -6.57 16.45 -3.10
C LYS A 354 -7.54 15.45 -3.75
N MET A 355 -8.69 15.22 -3.12
CA MET A 355 -9.81 14.51 -3.74
C MET A 355 -10.55 15.43 -4.73
N LEU A 356 -11.04 14.88 -5.84
CA LEU A 356 -11.95 15.61 -6.74
C LEU A 356 -13.25 15.98 -6.02
N GLU A 357 -13.78 15.04 -5.24
CA GLU A 357 -14.95 15.23 -4.39
C GLU A 357 -14.81 14.39 -3.10
N VAL A 358 -15.50 14.80 -2.05
CA VAL A 358 -15.52 14.04 -0.80
C VAL A 358 -16.18 12.68 -1.07
N PRO A 359 -15.58 11.56 -0.68
CA PRO A 359 -16.18 10.26 -0.91
C PRO A 359 -17.42 10.07 -0.03
N GLU A 360 -18.46 9.45 -0.58
CA GLU A 360 -19.70 9.12 0.14
C GLU A 360 -19.44 8.20 1.34
N LYS A 361 -18.42 7.35 1.21
CA LYS A 361 -17.90 6.48 2.26
C LYS A 361 -16.51 6.96 2.65
N VAL A 362 -16.35 7.33 3.92
CA VAL A 362 -15.09 7.82 4.48
C VAL A 362 -14.49 6.73 5.38
N TYR A 363 -13.17 6.63 5.47
CA TYR A 363 -12.50 5.61 6.26
C TYR A 363 -12.93 5.66 7.73
N GLY A 364 -13.30 4.51 8.31
CA GLY A 364 -13.67 4.42 9.71
C GLY A 364 -14.52 3.19 10.07
N PRO A 365 -15.14 3.14 11.27
CA PRO A 365 -15.76 1.93 11.78
C PRO A 365 -16.99 1.51 10.94
N ARG A 366 -17.64 2.49 10.30
CA ARG A 366 -18.81 2.29 9.44
C ARG A 366 -18.52 1.50 8.16
N ILE A 367 -17.26 1.37 7.74
CA ILE A 367 -16.87 0.56 6.57
C ILE A 367 -16.15 -0.73 6.97
N GLY A 368 -16.18 -1.13 8.24
CA GLY A 368 -15.51 -2.35 8.71
C GLY A 368 -13.98 -2.23 8.77
N SER A 369 -13.43 -1.01 8.80
CA SER A 369 -11.99 -0.77 8.93
C SER A 369 -11.47 -1.30 10.27
N SER A 370 -10.61 -2.32 10.22
CA SER A 370 -10.08 -3.02 11.39
C SER A 370 -8.92 -2.32 12.10
N TYR A 371 -8.43 -1.18 11.59
CA TYR A 371 -7.16 -0.57 12.02
C TYR A 371 -7.30 0.78 12.73
N GLN A 372 -8.52 1.30 12.87
CA GLN A 372 -8.74 2.47 13.70
C GLN A 372 -8.57 2.04 15.16
N TYR A 373 -7.76 2.76 15.95
CA TYR A 373 -7.49 2.54 17.39
C TYR A 373 -6.40 1.54 17.80
N GLN A 374 -5.73 0.84 16.88
CA GLN A 374 -4.65 -0.10 17.26
C GLN A 374 -3.26 0.54 17.17
N THR A 375 -2.41 0.23 18.16
CA THR A 375 -1.02 0.73 18.26
C THR A 375 -0.10 0.02 17.28
N ILE A 376 -0.15 -1.31 17.24
CA ILE A 376 0.57 -2.18 16.30
C ILE A 376 -0.39 -3.30 15.90
N THR A 377 -0.61 -3.49 14.60
CA THR A 377 -1.49 -4.53 14.09
C THR A 377 -0.76 -5.41 13.10
N LEU A 378 -0.91 -6.73 13.25
CA LEU A 378 -0.47 -7.73 12.27
C LEU A 378 -1.52 -7.94 11.17
N SER A 379 -1.22 -8.77 10.17
CA SER A 379 -2.19 -9.02 9.10
C SER A 379 -3.44 -9.76 9.58
N LYS A 380 -4.55 -9.62 8.84
CA LYS A 380 -5.89 -10.13 9.23
C LYS A 380 -5.97 -11.65 9.43
N GLN A 381 -4.98 -12.40 8.97
CA GLN A 381 -4.88 -13.86 9.10
C GLN A 381 -4.56 -14.29 10.54
N PHE A 382 -3.90 -13.44 11.31
CA PHE A 382 -3.51 -13.75 12.70
C PHE A 382 -4.64 -13.45 13.66
N LYS A 383 -4.70 -14.22 14.75
CA LYS A 383 -5.64 -13.97 15.84
C LYS A 383 -5.34 -12.61 16.46
N ASN A 384 -6.40 -11.85 16.79
CA ASN A 384 -6.24 -10.56 17.47
C ASN A 384 -5.44 -10.73 18.76
N LEU A 385 -4.60 -9.73 19.06
CA LEU A 385 -3.87 -9.59 20.32
C LEU A 385 -4.80 -9.35 21.50
#